data_AF-A0A451BY64-F1
#
_entry.id   AF-A0A451BY64-F1
#
_cell.length_a   1.000
_cell.length_b   1.000
_cell.length_c   1.000
_cell.angle_alpha   90.00
_cell.angle_beta   90.00
_cell.angle_gamma   90.00
#
_symmetry.space_group_name_H-M   'P 1'
#
loop_
_entity.id
_entity.type
_entity.pdbx_description
1 polymer ?
#
loop_
_entity_poly.entity_id
_entity_poly.type
_entity_poly.pdbx_seq_one_letter_code
_entity_poly.pdbx_strand_id
1 'polypeptide(L)'
;MIPAIGRETLVDFSGSGRAGPGYAAVLVDTSVWIDFFNGKETSRTGKLEYYLSHAIIIVGDLILAELLQGFRDDKDYRIAKSLLEKLELVPLCNIELAIKSAQNYRALRKKGVTIRKTIDSIIATYCIENDIPLLYSDRDFDPFVENLKLKDGLAP
;
A
#
# COMPACT_ATOMS: atom_id res chain seq x y z
N MET A 1 12.19 8.09 9.18
CA MET A 1 11.72 9.04 10.22
C MET A 1 10.57 9.76 9.57
N ILE A 2 9.34 9.53 10.03
CA ILE A 2 8.14 10.19 9.53
C ILE A 2 7.94 11.43 10.43
N PRO A 3 8.04 12.69 9.92
CA PRO A 3 7.82 13.90 10.70
C PRO A 3 6.35 14.05 11.04
N ALA A 4 6.08 14.89 12.04
CA ALA A 4 4.75 15.21 12.53
C ALA A 4 3.83 15.68 11.38
N ILE A 5 2.69 15.00 11.24
CA ILE A 5 1.67 15.24 10.23
C ILE A 5 1.20 16.70 10.30
N GLY A 6 1.25 17.41 9.16
CA GLY A 6 0.56 18.68 8.97
C GLY A 6 -0.95 18.47 9.10
N ARG A 7 -1.58 19.16 10.07
CA ARG A 7 -2.98 18.97 10.49
C ARG A 7 -4.05 19.18 9.40
N GLU A 8 -3.67 19.65 8.22
CA GLU A 8 -4.60 20.11 7.18
C GLU A 8 -4.90 19.06 6.12
N THR A 9 -4.03 18.06 5.92
CA THR A 9 -4.14 17.11 4.79
C THR A 9 -5.15 15.97 5.00
N LEU A 10 -5.70 15.83 6.20
CA LEU A 10 -6.39 14.59 6.64
C LEU A 10 -7.78 14.82 7.26
N VAL A 11 -8.32 16.03 7.13
CA VAL A 11 -9.54 16.46 7.83
C VAL A 11 -10.83 15.94 7.18
N ASP A 12 -10.82 15.55 5.90
CA ASP A 12 -12.02 15.12 5.15
C ASP A 12 -11.96 13.66 4.64
N PHE A 13 -11.54 12.70 5.50
CA PHE A 13 -11.61 11.27 5.17
C PHE A 13 -13.03 10.69 5.03
N SER A 14 -14.08 11.49 5.23
CA SER A 14 -15.47 11.06 5.04
C SER A 14 -15.96 11.35 3.61
N GLY A 15 -15.27 10.83 2.61
CA GLY A 15 -15.72 10.87 1.23
C GLY A 15 -16.75 9.77 0.97
N SER A 16 -18.03 10.13 0.89
CA SER A 16 -19.08 9.24 0.36
C SER A 16 -18.68 8.83 -1.06
N GLY A 17 -18.29 7.58 -1.25
CA GLY A 17 -17.75 7.05 -2.49
C GLY A 17 -18.64 7.34 -3.70
N ARG A 18 -18.20 8.26 -4.55
CA ARG A 18 -18.59 8.29 -5.95
C ARG A 18 -17.39 7.82 -6.74
N ALA A 19 -17.52 6.67 -7.39
CA ALA A 19 -16.48 6.13 -8.26
C ALA A 19 -16.19 7.16 -9.37
N GLY A 20 -15.01 7.77 -9.30
CA GLY A 20 -14.44 8.50 -10.43
C GLY A 20 -13.92 7.52 -11.50
N PRO A 21 -13.47 8.01 -12.67
CA PRO A 21 -12.75 7.16 -13.62
C PRO A 21 -11.46 6.63 -12.96
N GLY A 22 -11.41 5.32 -12.69
CA GLY A 22 -10.29 4.65 -12.03
C GLY A 22 -10.74 3.42 -11.23
N TYR A 23 -9.85 2.90 -10.38
CA TYR A 23 -10.15 1.76 -9.52
C TYR A 23 -11.11 2.13 -8.37
N ALA A 24 -12.07 1.26 -8.08
CA ALA A 24 -12.99 1.42 -6.96
C ALA A 24 -12.30 1.22 -5.59
N ALA A 25 -11.20 0.46 -5.56
CA ALA A 25 -10.39 0.23 -4.38
C ALA A 25 -8.91 0.11 -4.77
N VAL A 26 -8.02 0.48 -3.86
CA VAL A 26 -6.57 0.40 -4.06
C VAL A 26 -5.88 0.07 -2.74
N LEU A 27 -4.89 -0.83 -2.79
CA LEU A 27 -4.01 -1.08 -1.66
C LEU A 27 -2.79 -0.19 -1.77
N VAL A 28 -2.41 0.46 -0.68
CA VAL A 28 -1.32 1.45 -0.66
C VAL A 28 -0.16 0.92 0.17
N ASP A 29 1.00 0.77 -0.46
CA ASP A 29 2.23 0.27 0.16
C ASP A 29 2.82 1.25 1.19
N THR A 30 3.56 0.71 2.16
CA THR A 30 4.29 1.47 3.20
C THR A 30 5.14 2.60 2.60
N SER A 31 5.81 2.36 1.46
CA SER A 31 6.69 3.37 0.84
C SER A 31 5.96 4.66 0.45
N VAL A 32 4.72 4.55 -0.05
CA VAL A 32 3.91 5.71 -0.48
C VAL A 32 3.39 6.49 0.72
N TRP A 33 2.92 5.78 1.75
CA TRP A 33 2.51 6.40 3.01
C TRP A 33 3.64 7.18 3.67
N ILE A 34 4.85 6.61 3.68
CA ILE A 34 6.03 7.30 4.21
C ILE A 34 6.28 8.59 3.44
N ASP A 35 6.30 8.55 2.10
CA ASP A 35 6.50 9.75 1.29
C ASP A 35 5.39 10.79 1.52
N PHE A 36 4.14 10.36 1.64
CA PHE A 36 2.98 11.21 1.91
C PHE A 36 3.08 11.90 3.27
N PHE A 37 3.32 11.16 4.35
CA PHE A 37 3.47 11.73 5.69
C PHE A 37 4.72 12.62 5.84
N ASN A 38 5.75 12.39 5.01
CA ASN A 38 6.92 13.26 4.91
C ASN A 38 6.65 14.54 4.11
N GLY A 39 5.47 14.71 3.50
CA GLY A 39 5.14 15.84 2.63
C GLY A 39 5.93 15.85 1.32
N LYS A 40 6.36 14.68 0.82
CA LYS A 40 7.04 14.61 -0.47
C LYS A 40 6.04 14.65 -1.61
N GLU A 41 6.20 15.62 -2.51
CA GLU A 41 5.41 15.72 -3.73
C GLU A 41 5.97 14.78 -4.80
N THR A 42 5.21 13.74 -5.15
CA THR A 42 5.55 12.74 -6.17
C THR A 42 4.29 12.38 -6.94
N SER A 43 4.44 11.73 -8.11
CA SER A 43 3.29 11.18 -8.83
C SER A 43 2.48 10.18 -7.99
N ARG A 44 3.14 9.43 -7.10
CA ARG A 44 2.52 8.44 -6.22
C ARG A 44 1.74 9.10 -5.09
N THR A 45 2.29 10.13 -4.45
CA THR A 45 1.60 10.86 -3.37
C THR A 45 0.43 11.69 -3.91
N GLY A 46 0.56 12.32 -5.08
CA GLY A 46 -0.57 12.95 -5.76
C GLY A 46 -1.66 11.95 -6.19
N LYS A 47 -1.27 10.72 -6.59
CA LYS A 47 -2.24 9.66 -6.87
C LYS A 47 -2.94 9.15 -5.61
N LEU A 48 -2.23 9.07 -4.48
CA LEU A 48 -2.84 8.76 -3.18
C LEU A 48 -3.88 9.82 -2.81
N GLU A 49 -3.55 11.12 -2.88
CA GLU A 49 -4.49 12.22 -2.62
C GLU A 49 -5.77 12.10 -3.46
N TYR A 50 -5.62 11.78 -4.75
CA TYR A 50 -6.76 11.49 -5.62
C TYR A 50 -7.60 10.34 -5.07
N TYR A 51 -6.99 9.20 -4.73
CA TYR A 51 -7.72 8.04 -4.24
C TYR A 51 -8.40 8.27 -2.89
N LEU A 52 -7.84 9.08 -1.99
CA LEU A 52 -8.48 9.42 -0.72
C LEU A 52 -9.89 10.00 -0.90
N SER A 53 -10.16 10.65 -2.04
CA SER A 53 -11.47 11.24 -2.36
C SER A 53 -12.33 10.41 -3.31
N HIS A 54 -11.78 9.39 -3.98
CA HIS A 54 -12.42 8.74 -5.13
C HIS A 54 -12.45 7.20 -5.08
N ALA A 55 -11.76 6.58 -4.13
CA ALA A 55 -11.65 5.13 -4.02
C ALA A 55 -11.63 4.67 -2.56
N ILE A 56 -11.90 3.39 -2.34
CA ILE A 56 -11.65 2.75 -1.05
C ILE A 56 -10.14 2.53 -0.90
N ILE A 57 -9.57 3.12 0.13
CA ILE A 57 -8.17 2.90 0.48
C ILE A 57 -8.08 1.68 1.40
N ILE A 58 -7.35 0.68 0.92
CA ILE A 58 -7.06 -0.55 1.66
C ILE A 58 -5.68 -0.43 2.31
N VAL A 59 -5.61 -0.73 3.60
CA VAL A 59 -4.36 -0.87 4.34
C VAL A 59 -4.28 -2.28 4.92
N GLY A 60 -3.24 -3.00 4.51
CA GLY A 60 -2.99 -4.34 5.02
C GLY A 60 -2.42 -4.34 6.43
N ASP A 61 -2.69 -5.40 7.19
CA ASP A 61 -2.14 -5.62 8.54
C ASP A 61 -0.60 -5.52 8.62
N LEU A 62 0.12 -6.09 7.65
CA LEU A 62 1.59 -6.02 7.59
C LEU A 62 2.08 -4.58 7.33
N ILE A 63 1.39 -3.84 6.46
CA ILE A 63 1.70 -2.43 6.15
C ILE A 63 1.40 -1.54 7.36
N LEU A 64 0.25 -1.76 8.01
CA LEU A 64 -0.12 -1.05 9.23
C LEU A 64 0.94 -1.24 10.32
N ALA A 65 1.42 -2.48 10.50
CA ALA A 65 2.49 -2.78 11.45
C ALA A 65 3.79 -2.03 11.11
N GLU A 66 4.24 -2.07 9.86
CA GLU A 66 5.46 -1.35 9.42
C GLU A 66 5.35 0.16 9.62
N LEU A 67 4.21 0.75 9.25
CA LEU A 67 3.98 2.19 9.41
C LEU A 67 4.01 2.60 10.87
N LEU A 68 3.26 1.90 11.72
CA LEU A 68 3.14 2.23 13.14
C LEU A 68 4.48 2.03 13.88
N GLN A 69 5.28 1.03 13.50
CA GLN A 69 6.62 0.84 14.05
C GLN A 69 7.63 1.94 13.61
N GLY A 70 7.35 2.63 12.51
CA GLY A 70 8.21 3.69 11.97
C GLY A 70 8.19 5.01 12.76
N PHE A 71 7.21 5.21 13.64
CA PHE A 71 7.08 6.41 14.46
C PHE A 71 7.98 6.33 15.71
N ARG A 72 8.72 7.41 15.97
CA ARG A 72 9.57 7.53 17.18
C ARG A 72 8.84 8.19 18.35
N ASP A 73 7.86 9.04 18.03
CA ASP A 73 7.11 9.82 19.00
C ASP A 73 5.72 9.21 19.20
N ASP A 74 5.34 9.00 20.46
CA ASP A 74 4.08 8.40 20.88
C ASP A 74 2.85 9.20 20.46
N LYS A 75 2.96 10.53 20.40
CA LYS A 75 1.85 11.39 19.99
C LYS A 75 1.60 11.25 18.50
N ASP A 76 2.65 11.28 17.69
CA ASP A 76 2.54 11.07 16.23
C ASP A 76 2.05 9.66 15.91
N TYR A 77 2.53 8.64 16.63
CA TYR A 77 2.02 7.27 16.56
C TYR A 77 0.49 7.21 16.79
N ARG A 78 -0.01 7.84 17.88
CA ARG A 78 -1.44 7.80 18.23
C ARG A 78 -2.30 8.49 17.19
N ILE A 79 -1.82 9.60 16.63
CA ILE A 79 -2.50 10.33 15.55
C ILE A 79 -2.56 9.46 14.30
N ALA A 80 -1.43 8.92 13.83
CA ALA A 80 -1.38 8.08 12.65
C ALA A 80 -2.26 6.84 12.80
N LYS A 81 -2.19 6.14 13.93
CA LYS A 81 -3.04 4.99 14.25
C LYS A 81 -4.53 5.35 14.15
N SER A 82 -4.94 6.42 14.81
CA SER A 82 -6.35 6.87 14.81
C SER A 82 -6.87 7.20 13.42
N LEU A 83 -6.01 7.64 12.50
CA LEU A 83 -6.37 7.96 11.12
C LEU A 83 -6.40 6.70 10.24
N LEU A 84 -5.38 5.85 10.33
CA LEU A 84 -5.28 4.61 9.54
C LEU A 84 -6.40 3.62 9.90
N GLU A 85 -6.83 3.56 11.17
CA GLU A 85 -7.93 2.70 11.61
C GLU A 85 -9.32 3.10 11.08
N LYS A 86 -9.43 4.24 10.39
CA LYS A 86 -10.66 4.66 9.70
C LYS A 86 -10.73 4.14 8.25
N LEU A 87 -9.63 3.59 7.73
CA LEU A 87 -9.54 3.04 6.38
C LEU A 87 -9.97 1.57 6.37
N GLU A 88 -10.05 0.97 5.18
CA GLU A 88 -10.38 -0.45 5.05
C GLU A 88 -9.16 -1.30 5.46
N LEU A 89 -9.23 -1.93 6.64
CA LEU A 89 -8.16 -2.78 7.16
C LEU A 89 -8.40 -4.24 6.80
N VAL A 90 -7.40 -4.88 6.19
CA VAL A 90 -7.50 -6.29 5.75
C VAL A 90 -6.29 -7.12 6.19
N PRO A 91 -6.47 -8.40 6.54
CA PRO A 91 -5.36 -9.33 6.72
C PRO A 91 -4.75 -9.68 5.36
N LEU A 92 -3.44 -9.45 5.17
CA LEU A 92 -2.77 -9.74 3.90
C LEU A 92 -2.29 -11.17 3.77
N CYS A 93 -2.30 -11.93 4.86
CA CYS A 93 -1.72 -13.26 4.87
C CYS A 93 -2.62 -14.27 5.58
N ASN A 94 -2.65 -15.46 5.01
CA ASN A 94 -3.14 -16.69 5.60
C ASN A 94 -2.28 -17.83 5.04
N ILE A 95 -2.55 -19.08 5.43
CA ILE A 95 -1.73 -20.22 4.97
C ILE A 95 -1.74 -20.35 3.44
N GLU A 96 -2.89 -20.14 2.80
CA GLU A 96 -3.02 -20.23 1.35
C GLU A 96 -2.21 -19.14 0.63
N LEU A 97 -2.36 -17.88 1.04
CA LEU A 97 -1.61 -16.75 0.48
C LEU A 97 -0.12 -16.86 0.75
N ALA A 98 0.30 -17.40 1.89
CA ALA A 98 1.71 -17.66 2.17
C ALA A 98 2.31 -18.66 1.18
N ILE A 99 1.57 -19.74 0.87
CA ILE A 99 1.99 -20.74 -0.13
C ILE A 99 2.05 -20.11 -1.52
N LYS A 100 1.03 -19.35 -1.93
CA LYS A 100 1.02 -18.65 -3.23
C LYS A 100 2.14 -17.62 -3.34
N SER A 101 2.44 -16.90 -2.26
CA SER A 101 3.56 -15.96 -2.20
C SER A 101 4.90 -16.65 -2.41
N ALA A 102 5.10 -17.81 -1.78
CA ALA A 102 6.29 -18.63 -2.02
C ALA A 102 6.37 -19.15 -3.47
N GLN A 103 5.23 -19.47 -4.09
CA GLN A 103 5.17 -19.87 -5.51
C GLN A 103 5.55 -18.72 -6.44
N ASN A 104 5.01 -17.52 -6.22
CA ASN A 104 5.32 -16.30 -6.95
C ASN A 104 6.81 -15.96 -6.85
N TYR A 105 7.36 -15.97 -5.63
CA TYR A 105 8.79 -15.79 -5.40
C TYR A 105 9.64 -16.79 -6.19
N ARG A 106 9.27 -18.08 -6.17
CA ARG A 106 9.98 -19.13 -6.92
C ARG A 106 9.87 -18.93 -8.44
N ALA A 107 8.73 -18.45 -8.93
CA ALA A 107 8.52 -18.16 -10.34
C ALA A 107 9.44 -17.01 -10.81
N LEU A 108 9.55 -15.94 -10.03
CA LEU A 108 10.48 -14.82 -10.30
C LEU A 108 11.94 -15.28 -10.24
N ARG A 109 12.29 -16.09 -9.23
CA ARG A 109 13.66 -16.62 -9.09
C ARG A 109 14.10 -17.47 -10.29
N LYS A 110 13.20 -18.26 -10.87
CA LYS A 110 13.48 -19.02 -12.11
C LYS A 110 13.79 -18.11 -13.30
N LYS A 111 13.35 -16.86 -13.27
CA LYS A 111 13.64 -15.83 -14.27
C LYS A 111 14.87 -14.98 -13.92
N GLY A 112 15.61 -15.34 -12.87
CA GLY A 112 16.81 -14.60 -12.42
C GLY A 112 16.51 -13.40 -11.53
N VAL A 113 15.25 -13.20 -11.10
CA VAL A 113 14.86 -12.08 -10.22
C VAL A 113 14.71 -12.55 -8.78
N THR A 114 15.35 -11.87 -7.84
CA THR A 114 15.23 -12.13 -6.41
C THR A 114 14.56 -10.96 -5.70
N ILE A 115 13.46 -11.23 -4.99
CA ILE A 115 12.76 -10.23 -4.18
C ILE A 115 13.47 -10.07 -2.84
N ARG A 116 13.67 -8.82 -2.41
CA ARG A 116 14.45 -8.50 -1.21
C ARG A 116 13.72 -8.81 0.08
N LYS A 117 12.39 -8.59 0.13
CA LYS A 117 11.58 -8.74 1.35
C LYS A 117 10.43 -9.72 1.15
N THR A 118 10.28 -10.66 2.08
CA THR A 118 9.16 -11.63 2.06
C THR A 118 7.80 -10.92 2.15
N ILE A 119 7.72 -9.82 2.91
CA ILE A 119 6.50 -9.04 3.08
C ILE A 119 6.03 -8.46 1.74
N ASP A 120 6.93 -7.87 0.93
CA ASP A 120 6.61 -7.37 -0.41
C ASP A 120 6.00 -8.47 -1.29
N SER A 121 6.53 -9.71 -1.23
CA SER A 121 5.97 -10.85 -1.95
C SER A 121 4.57 -11.22 -1.47
N ILE A 122 4.30 -11.12 -0.16
CA ILE A 122 2.96 -11.36 0.41
C ILE A 122 1.98 -10.27 -0.05
N ILE A 123 2.37 -8.99 0.06
CA ILE A 123 1.55 -7.85 -0.38
C ILE A 123 1.19 -7.97 -1.86
N ALA A 124 2.19 -8.22 -2.72
CA ALA A 124 1.99 -8.38 -4.16
C ALA A 124 1.06 -9.55 -4.48
N THR A 125 1.24 -10.68 -3.77
CA THR A 125 0.39 -11.87 -3.95
C THR A 125 -1.05 -11.59 -3.54
N TYR A 126 -1.28 -10.92 -2.41
CA TYR A 126 -2.63 -10.54 -2.00
C TYR A 126 -3.32 -9.69 -3.08
N CYS A 127 -2.60 -8.71 -3.63
CA CYS A 127 -3.12 -7.84 -4.68
C CYS A 127 -3.46 -8.61 -5.96
N ILE A 128 -2.58 -9.51 -6.40
CA ILE A 128 -2.79 -10.35 -7.59
C ILE A 128 -4.02 -11.26 -7.40
N GLU A 129 -4.14 -11.95 -6.26
CA GLU A 129 -5.21 -12.91 -6.02
C GLU A 129 -6.59 -12.26 -5.87
N ASN A 130 -6.63 -11.00 -5.44
CA ASN A 130 -7.88 -10.25 -5.25
C ASN A 130 -8.17 -9.24 -6.37
N ASP A 131 -7.34 -9.20 -7.42
CA ASP A 131 -7.45 -8.25 -8.54
C ASP A 131 -7.41 -6.76 -8.11
N ILE A 132 -6.76 -6.48 -6.98
CA ILE A 132 -6.63 -5.15 -6.38
C ILE A 132 -5.32 -4.51 -6.88
N PRO A 133 -5.34 -3.26 -7.36
CA PRO A 133 -4.13 -2.52 -7.71
C PRO A 133 -3.31 -2.17 -6.47
N LEU A 134 -1.98 -2.18 -6.63
CA LEU A 134 -1.04 -1.74 -5.61
C LEU A 134 -0.47 -0.38 -5.99
N LEU A 135 -0.66 0.63 -5.14
CA LEU A 135 0.07 1.90 -5.25
C LEU A 135 1.36 1.80 -4.43
N TYR A 136 2.51 1.80 -5.10
CA TYR A 136 3.83 1.63 -4.48
C TYR A 136 4.87 2.61 -5.05
N SER A 137 5.92 2.89 -4.28
CA SER A 137 7.11 3.65 -4.73
C SER A 137 8.38 2.79 -4.81
N ASP A 138 8.43 1.64 -4.11
CA ASP A 138 9.58 0.72 -4.13
C ASP A 138 9.61 -0.14 -5.40
N ARG A 139 10.74 -0.15 -6.12
CA ARG A 139 10.93 -0.94 -7.34
C ARG A 139 10.91 -2.45 -7.11
N ASP A 140 10.89 -2.90 -5.86
CA ASP A 140 10.73 -4.32 -5.50
C ASP A 140 9.43 -4.95 -6.04
N PHE A 141 8.42 -4.13 -6.35
CA PHE A 141 7.16 -4.59 -6.94
C PHE A 141 7.17 -4.66 -8.47
N ASP A 142 8.11 -3.98 -9.15
CA ASP A 142 8.18 -3.95 -10.62
C ASP A 142 8.24 -5.35 -11.24
N PRO A 143 9.02 -6.32 -10.71
CA PRO A 143 9.03 -7.68 -11.24
C PRO A 143 7.66 -8.36 -11.19
N PHE A 144 6.83 -8.07 -10.19
CA PHE A 144 5.47 -8.65 -10.10
C PHE A 144 4.53 -8.06 -11.15
N VAL A 145 4.67 -6.77 -11.45
CA VAL A 145 3.93 -6.12 -12.54
C VAL A 145 4.33 -6.73 -13.88
N GLU A 146 5.63 -6.79 -14.15
CA GLU A 146 6.18 -7.28 -15.42
C GLU A 146 5.91 -8.77 -15.67
N ASN A 147 5.90 -9.59 -14.61
CA ASN A 147 5.93 -11.04 -14.76
C ASN A 147 4.71 -11.79 -14.22
N LEU A 148 3.97 -11.19 -13.29
CA LEU A 148 2.93 -11.87 -12.50
C LEU A 148 1.59 -11.12 -12.46
N LYS A 149 1.42 -10.11 -13.33
CA LYS A 149 0.16 -9.37 -13.53
C LYS A 149 -0.32 -8.56 -12.32
N LEU A 150 0.59 -8.16 -11.44
CA LEU A 150 0.26 -7.13 -10.46
C LEU A 150 -0.14 -5.85 -11.20
N LYS A 151 -1.28 -5.26 -10.83
CA LYS A 151 -1.72 -3.97 -11.40
C LYS A 151 -1.02 -2.83 -10.67
N ASP A 152 -0.33 -1.98 -11.43
CA ASP A 152 0.24 -0.75 -10.91
C ASP A 152 -0.87 0.29 -10.67
N GLY A 153 -1.07 0.68 -9.41
CA GLY A 153 -2.06 1.67 -9.01
C GLY A 153 -1.79 3.11 -9.47
N LEU A 154 -0.64 3.41 -10.10
CA LEU A 154 -0.40 4.68 -10.78
C LEU A 154 -0.99 4.71 -12.19
N ALA A 155 -1.03 3.57 -12.89
CA ALA A 155 -1.63 3.45 -14.21
C ALA A 155 -3.17 3.47 -14.11
N PRO A 156 -3.89 3.99 -15.13
CA PRO A 156 -5.35 3.99 -15.18
C PRO A 156 -5.96 2.59 -15.28
#